data_AF-B4MTF4-F1
#
_entry.id   AF-B4MTF4-F1
#
_cell.length_a   1.000
_cell.length_b   1.000
_cell.length_c   1.000
_cell.angle_alpha   90.00
_cell.angle_beta   90.00
_cell.angle_gamma   90.00
#
_symmetry.space_group_name_H-M   'P 1'
#
loop_
_entity.id
_entity.type
_entity.pdbx_description
1 polymer ?
#
loop_
_entity_poly.entity_id
_entity_poly.type
_entity_poly.pdbx_seq_one_letter_code
_entity_poly.pdbx_strand_id
1 'polypeptide(L)'
;MSELNSYQEECQRAELLGIAPPDQAEFERNRKARLEQELAEQEAAEAVLIEQQDESLGNVGGKLGELNSILSSTQQKLNRFKQTACGSLSNIFARTNLGSVDVPQSTGDSTNASKEPEPVQEQPQPQQPSQTRPLTREEIQAAKAAKEKRMDSQLDKLDSLINKADNAHIAMGEQTKQMRRMAK
;
A
#
# COMPACT_ATOMS: atom_id res chain seq x y z
N MET A 1 16.55 -11.54 -39.27
CA MET A 1 16.41 -12.69 -40.21
C MET A 1 15.13 -13.49 -40.00
N SER A 2 14.42 -13.37 -38.88
CA SER A 2 13.21 -14.14 -38.55
C SER A 2 11.93 -13.68 -39.28
N GLU A 3 11.88 -12.44 -39.78
CA GLU A 3 10.63 -11.85 -40.29
C GLU A 3 10.30 -12.26 -41.73
N LEU A 4 11.31 -12.34 -42.59
CA LEU A 4 11.18 -12.86 -43.96
C LEU A 4 10.77 -14.33 -43.97
N ASN A 5 11.25 -15.11 -43.00
CA ASN A 5 10.92 -16.53 -42.88
C ASN A 5 9.44 -16.72 -42.52
N SER A 6 8.88 -15.89 -41.62
CA SER A 6 7.48 -16.02 -41.18
C SER A 6 6.46 -15.74 -42.30
N TYR A 7 6.72 -14.76 -43.16
CA TYR A 7 5.84 -14.51 -44.31
C TYR A 7 5.99 -15.60 -45.38
N GLN A 8 7.22 -16.05 -45.63
CA GLN A 8 7.49 -17.09 -46.62
C GLN A 8 6.86 -18.44 -46.23
N GLU A 9 6.90 -18.80 -44.95
CA GLU A 9 6.19 -19.96 -44.40
C GLU A 9 4.68 -19.87 -44.62
N GLU A 10 4.11 -18.68 -44.49
CA GLU A 10 2.67 -18.49 -44.67
C GLU A 10 2.23 -18.57 -46.14
N CYS A 11 3.09 -18.12 -47.05
CA CYS A 11 2.92 -18.35 -48.48
C CYS A 11 3.00 -19.84 -48.83
N GLN A 12 3.96 -20.59 -48.27
CA GLN A 12 4.03 -22.04 -48.45
C GLN A 12 2.80 -22.75 -47.89
N ARG A 13 2.27 -22.27 -46.76
CA ARG A 13 1.04 -22.80 -46.17
C ARG A 13 -0.17 -22.57 -47.09
N ALA A 14 -0.28 -21.38 -47.67
CA ALA A 14 -1.35 -21.05 -48.61
C ALA A 14 -1.31 -21.95 -49.85
N GLU A 15 -0.11 -22.20 -50.38
CA GLU A 15 0.11 -23.11 -51.51
C GLU A 15 -0.34 -24.55 -51.19
N LEU A 16 0.03 -25.09 -50.02
CA LEU A 16 -0.39 -26.42 -49.57
C LEU A 16 -1.91 -26.54 -49.37
N LEU A 17 -2.56 -25.47 -48.93
CA LEU A 17 -4.01 -25.40 -48.69
C LEU A 17 -4.81 -25.08 -49.96
N GLY A 18 -4.14 -24.78 -51.09
CA GLY A 18 -4.78 -24.39 -52.34
C GLY A 18 -5.53 -23.05 -52.26
N ILE A 19 -5.14 -22.17 -51.33
CA ILE A 19 -5.72 -20.84 -51.16
C ILE A 19 -4.77 -19.76 -51.72
N ALA A 20 -5.32 -18.59 -52.05
CA ALA A 20 -4.50 -17.49 -52.54
C ALA A 20 -3.50 -17.03 -51.45
N PRO A 21 -2.23 -16.76 -51.80
CA PRO A 21 -1.25 -16.25 -50.86
C PRO A 21 -1.70 -14.89 -50.30
N PRO A 22 -1.54 -14.66 -48.98
CA PRO A 22 -1.92 -13.40 -48.35
C PRO A 22 -1.06 -12.25 -48.89
N ASP A 23 -1.63 -11.04 -48.96
CA ASP A 23 -0.85 -9.86 -49.31
C ASP A 23 0.19 -9.56 -48.23
N GLN A 24 1.41 -9.20 -48.66
CA GLN A 24 2.52 -8.98 -47.74
C GLN A 24 2.26 -7.80 -46.80
N ALA A 25 1.69 -6.71 -47.31
CA ALA A 25 1.45 -5.52 -46.51
C ALA A 25 0.33 -5.77 -45.48
N GLU A 26 -0.72 -6.50 -45.86
CA GLU A 26 -1.78 -6.90 -44.93
C GLU A 26 -1.27 -7.87 -43.86
N PHE A 27 -0.43 -8.85 -44.23
CA PHE A 27 0.19 -9.79 -43.28
C PHE A 27 1.04 -9.06 -42.24
N GLU A 28 1.92 -8.15 -42.69
CA GLU A 28 2.76 -7.36 -41.80
C GLU A 28 1.93 -6.46 -40.87
N ARG A 29 0.85 -5.85 -41.38
CA ARG A 29 -0.06 -5.04 -40.58
C ARG A 29 -0.75 -5.87 -39.51
N ASN A 30 -1.27 -7.05 -39.87
CA ASN A 30 -1.98 -7.92 -38.93
C ASN A 30 -1.03 -8.49 -37.86
N ARG A 31 0.21 -8.82 -38.25
CA ARG A 31 1.26 -9.24 -37.32
C ARG A 31 1.64 -8.12 -36.36
N LYS A 32 1.85 -6.90 -36.85
CA LYS A 32 2.14 -5.72 -36.00
C LYS A 32 1.00 -5.46 -35.02
N ALA A 33 -0.25 -5.51 -35.48
CA ALA A 33 -1.41 -5.37 -34.62
C ALA A 33 -1.46 -6.44 -33.53
N ARG A 34 -1.13 -7.71 -33.84
CA ARG A 34 -1.07 -8.78 -32.85
C ARG A 34 0.01 -8.55 -31.80
N LEU A 35 1.20 -8.11 -32.22
CA LEU A 35 2.30 -7.79 -31.30
C LEU A 35 1.98 -6.60 -30.42
N GLU A 36 1.32 -5.57 -30.97
CA GLU A 36 0.87 -4.40 -30.22
C GLU A 36 -0.19 -4.79 -29.18
N GLN A 37 -1.13 -5.66 -29.54
CA GLN A 37 -2.12 -6.19 -28.61
C GLN A 37 -1.48 -7.00 -27.48
N GLU A 38 -0.52 -7.87 -27.80
CA GLU A 38 0.21 -8.66 -26.81
C GLU A 38 1.01 -7.77 -25.84
N LEU A 39 1.63 -6.70 -26.35
CA LEU A 39 2.36 -5.74 -25.52
C LEU A 39 1.40 -4.95 -24.61
N ALA A 40 0.27 -4.50 -25.15
CA ALA A 40 -0.75 -3.80 -24.37
C ALA A 40 -1.34 -4.68 -23.26
N GLU A 41 -1.55 -5.98 -23.53
CA GLU A 41 -2.00 -6.94 -22.52
C GLU A 41 -0.93 -7.16 -21.43
N GLN A 42 0.35 -7.28 -21.82
CA GLN A 42 1.46 -7.38 -20.86
C GLN A 42 1.57 -6.13 -19.98
N GLU A 43 1.46 -4.94 -20.56
CA GLU A 43 1.52 -3.68 -19.82
C GLU A 43 0.33 -3.54 -18.85
N ALA A 44 -0.88 -3.92 -19.29
CA ALA A 44 -2.06 -3.94 -18.43
C ALA A 44 -1.91 -4.94 -17.28
N ALA A 45 -1.41 -6.16 -17.56
CA ALA A 45 -1.15 -7.16 -16.54
C ALA A 45 -0.09 -6.70 -15.52
N GLU A 46 0.96 -6.03 -15.98
CA GLU A 46 1.98 -5.46 -15.11
C GLU A 46 1.42 -4.34 -14.22
N ALA A 47 0.59 -3.46 -14.77
CA ALA A 47 -0.05 -2.39 -14.01
C ALA A 47 -0.93 -2.94 -12.87
N VAL A 48 -1.72 -3.99 -13.14
CA VAL A 48 -2.55 -4.67 -12.14
C VAL A 48 -1.68 -5.29 -11.03
N LEU A 49 -0.55 -5.91 -11.40
CA LEU A 49 0.36 -6.49 -10.42
C LEU A 49 0.96 -5.44 -9.49
N ILE A 50 1.35 -4.27 -10.03
CA ILE A 50 1.89 -3.16 -9.24
C ILE A 50 0.84 -2.64 -8.25
N GLU A 51 -0.43 -2.53 -8.66
CA GLU A 51 -1.52 -2.12 -7.78
C GLU A 51 -1.77 -3.13 -6.65
N GLN A 52 -1.82 -4.43 -6.97
CA GLN A 52 -1.96 -5.49 -5.98
C GLN A 52 -0.83 -5.48 -4.94
N GLN A 53 0.41 -5.24 -5.39
CA GLN A 53 1.55 -5.11 -4.49
C GLN A 53 1.40 -3.90 -3.56
N ASP A 54 0.93 -2.76 -4.06
CA ASP A 54 0.73 -1.56 -3.23
C ASP A 54 -0.31 -1.78 -2.12
N GLU A 55 -1.44 -2.40 -2.44
CA GLU A 55 -2.47 -2.78 -1.46
C GLU A 55 -1.91 -3.74 -0.40
N SER A 56 -1.10 -4.71 -0.83
CA SER A 56 -0.47 -5.66 0.09
C SER A 56 0.47 -4.96 1.09
N LEU A 57 1.29 -4.01 0.62
CA LEU A 57 2.18 -3.21 1.46
C LEU A 57 1.40 -2.30 2.40
N GLY A 58 0.30 -1.71 1.92
CA GLY A 58 -0.62 -0.91 2.74
C GLY A 58 -1.22 -1.73 3.89
N ASN A 59 -1.70 -2.94 3.61
CA ASN A 59 -2.25 -3.85 4.61
C ASN A 59 -1.20 -4.25 5.67
N VAL A 60 0.02 -4.60 5.25
CA VAL A 60 1.12 -4.92 6.18
C VAL A 60 1.49 -3.69 7.02
N GLY A 61 1.53 -2.50 6.40
CA GLY A 61 1.79 -1.25 7.09
C GLY A 61 0.77 -0.87 8.15
N GLY A 62 -0.52 -1.10 7.88
CA GLY A 62 -1.60 -0.93 8.85
C GLY A 62 -1.42 -1.85 10.05
N LYS A 63 -1.28 -3.16 9.81
CA LYS A 63 -1.08 -4.17 10.86
C LYS A 63 0.13 -3.89 11.74
N LEU A 64 1.22 -3.44 11.13
CA LEU A 64 2.46 -3.12 11.84
C LEU A 64 2.35 -1.80 12.64
N GLY A 65 1.57 -0.84 12.15
CA GLY A 65 1.20 0.35 12.89
C GLY A 65 0.38 0.01 14.14
N GLU A 66 -0.61 -0.87 14.00
CA GLU A 66 -1.40 -1.38 15.12
C GLU A 66 -0.52 -2.14 16.13
N LEU A 67 0.39 -2.99 15.66
CA LEU A 67 1.32 -3.70 16.53
C LEU A 67 2.19 -2.73 17.35
N ASN A 68 2.74 -1.70 16.71
CA ASN A 68 3.53 -0.68 17.42
C ASN A 68 2.68 0.10 18.45
N SER A 69 1.40 0.35 18.16
CA SER A 69 0.45 0.97 19.11
C SER A 69 0.19 0.08 20.32
N ILE A 70 -0.04 -1.22 20.09
CA ILE A 70 -0.21 -2.24 21.14
C ILE A 70 1.05 -2.32 22.01
N LEU A 71 2.23 -2.33 21.40
CA LEU A 71 3.50 -2.38 22.13
C LEU A 71 3.70 -1.12 22.97
N SER A 72 3.36 0.05 22.43
CA SER A 72 3.42 1.31 23.18
C SER A 72 2.49 1.28 24.40
N SER A 73 1.23 0.85 24.23
CA SER A 73 0.27 0.68 25.33
C SER A 73 0.75 -0.35 26.36
N THR A 74 1.35 -1.45 25.90
CA THR A 74 1.88 -2.51 26.76
C THR A 74 3.06 -2.00 27.60
N GLN A 75 3.99 -1.25 27.02
CA GLN A 75 5.10 -0.64 27.77
C GLN A 75 4.60 0.38 28.80
N GLN A 76 3.57 1.17 28.50
CA GLN A 76 2.95 2.07 29.46
C GLN A 76 2.35 1.30 30.64
N LYS A 77 1.57 0.25 30.38
CA LYS A 77 1.00 -0.61 31.43
C LYS A 77 2.09 -1.25 32.29
N LEU A 78 3.17 -1.70 31.66
CA LEU A 78 4.33 -2.28 32.32
C LEU A 78 5.02 -1.28 33.25
N ASN A 79 5.21 -0.03 32.80
CA ASN A 79 5.76 1.04 33.62
C ASN A 79 4.85 1.38 34.81
N ARG A 80 3.53 1.45 34.60
CA ARG A 80 2.57 1.66 35.68
C ARG A 80 2.60 0.52 36.69
N PHE A 81 2.65 -0.72 36.22
CA PHE A 81 2.76 -1.88 37.11
C PHE A 81 4.04 -1.82 37.94
N LYS A 82 5.20 -1.51 37.34
CA LYS A 82 6.47 -1.35 38.08
C LYS A 82 6.38 -0.27 39.17
N GLN A 83 5.72 0.85 38.89
CA GLN A 83 5.54 1.94 39.84
C GLN A 83 4.56 1.57 40.96
N THR A 84 3.46 0.89 40.64
CA THR A 84 2.42 0.53 41.61
C THR A 84 2.80 -0.69 42.45
N ALA A 85 3.32 -1.77 41.86
CA ALA A 85 3.60 -3.02 42.57
C ALA A 85 4.85 -2.95 43.47
N CYS A 86 5.88 -2.21 43.06
CA CYS A 86 7.14 -2.13 43.82
C CYS A 86 7.32 -0.82 44.61
N GLY A 87 6.45 0.18 44.40
CA GLY A 87 6.53 1.49 45.08
C GLY A 87 5.33 1.84 45.98
N SER A 88 4.17 1.19 45.80
CA SER A 88 2.94 1.62 46.47
C SER A 88 2.72 1.02 47.88
N LEU A 89 3.46 0.00 48.30
CA LEU A 89 3.25 -0.60 49.63
C LEU A 89 4.03 0.09 50.77
N SER A 90 5.05 0.90 50.46
CA SER A 90 5.84 1.58 51.51
C SER A 90 5.13 2.79 52.13
N ASN A 91 4.05 3.30 51.51
CA ASN A 91 3.33 4.49 52.00
C ASN A 91 1.94 4.20 52.61
N ILE A 92 1.41 2.98 52.48
CA ILE A 92 0.05 2.66 52.99
C ILE A 92 0.06 2.38 54.50
N PHE A 93 1.18 1.93 55.08
CA PHE A 93 1.29 1.73 56.55
C PHE A 93 1.76 2.98 57.33
N ALA A 94 2.03 4.10 56.65
CA ALA A 94 2.55 5.31 57.30
C ALA A 94 1.50 6.41 57.53
N ARG A 95 0.22 6.19 57.17
CA ARG A 95 -0.81 7.24 57.22
C ARG A 95 -2.15 6.76 57.78
N THR A 96 -2.13 6.22 59.00
CA THR A 96 -3.29 6.33 59.90
C THR A 96 -3.17 7.65 60.66
N ASN A 97 -3.60 8.76 60.05
CA ASN A 97 -4.16 9.90 60.77
C ASN A 97 -4.75 10.92 59.79
N LEU A 98 -6.06 11.11 59.94
CA LEU A 98 -6.86 12.33 59.80
C LEU A 98 -6.61 13.24 58.59
N GLY A 99 -7.67 13.47 57.80
CA GLY A 99 -7.84 14.77 57.13
C GLY A 99 -8.55 14.75 55.80
N SER A 100 -9.85 15.03 55.85
CA SER A 100 -10.59 15.93 54.95
C SER A 100 -10.57 15.68 53.43
N VAL A 101 -11.74 15.20 52.97
CA VAL A 101 -12.53 15.69 51.83
C VAL A 101 -11.98 16.98 51.19
N ASP A 102 -11.72 16.94 49.87
CA ASP A 102 -12.45 17.80 48.93
C ASP A 102 -12.38 17.30 47.47
N VAL A 103 -13.50 17.43 46.78
CA VAL A 103 -13.71 17.17 45.35
C VAL A 103 -13.90 18.53 44.68
N PRO A 104 -13.32 18.76 43.49
CA PRO A 104 -14.12 19.47 42.51
C PRO A 104 -14.10 18.82 41.13
N GLN A 105 -15.32 18.55 40.70
CA GLN A 105 -15.81 18.42 39.34
C GLN A 105 -15.87 19.81 38.68
N SER A 106 -15.35 19.95 37.46
CA SER A 106 -15.61 21.08 36.56
C SER A 106 -15.33 20.58 35.13
N THR A 107 -16.35 20.10 34.44
CA THR A 107 -17.05 20.78 33.32
C THR A 107 -16.09 21.27 32.25
N GLY A 108 -16.04 20.50 31.16
CA GLY A 108 -15.44 20.96 29.92
C GLY A 108 -16.32 21.98 29.22
N ASP A 109 -15.66 22.87 28.47
CA ASP A 109 -16.16 23.42 27.23
C ASP A 109 -14.93 23.89 26.44
N SER A 110 -14.78 23.40 25.21
CA SER A 110 -13.76 23.85 24.27
C SER A 110 -14.47 24.09 22.96
N THR A 111 -14.93 25.33 22.79
CA THR A 111 -15.44 25.86 21.53
C THR A 111 -14.29 25.96 20.53
N ASN A 112 -14.19 24.95 19.65
CA ASN A 112 -13.27 24.97 18.54
C ASN A 112 -14.01 25.38 17.24
N ALA A 113 -13.36 26.28 16.51
CA ALA A 113 -13.88 26.99 15.35
C ALA A 113 -14.28 26.05 14.20
N SER A 114 -15.51 26.21 13.70
CA SER A 114 -15.92 25.65 12.40
C SER A 114 -15.79 26.74 11.33
N LYS A 115 -14.85 26.51 10.41
CA LYS A 115 -14.83 27.11 9.07
C LYS A 115 -14.66 25.97 8.09
N GLU A 116 -15.73 25.63 7.38
CA GLU A 116 -15.70 24.75 6.22
C GLU A 116 -16.64 25.36 5.16
N PRO A 117 -16.17 25.59 3.94
CA PRO A 117 -17.02 25.89 2.79
C PRO A 117 -17.35 24.63 1.99
N GLU A 118 -18.65 24.48 1.69
CA GLU A 118 -19.26 24.01 0.43
C GLU A 118 -18.75 22.70 -0.22
N PRO A 119 -19.58 21.62 -0.25
CA PRO A 119 -19.38 20.50 -1.15
C PRO A 119 -20.07 20.75 -2.50
N VAL A 120 -19.28 20.91 -3.56
CA VAL A 120 -19.76 20.83 -4.94
C VAL A 120 -20.08 19.37 -5.25
N GLN A 121 -21.37 19.09 -5.42
CA GLN A 121 -21.86 17.82 -5.93
C GLN A 121 -21.49 17.68 -7.40
N GLU A 122 -20.74 16.63 -7.75
CA GLU A 122 -20.67 16.15 -9.12
C GLU A 122 -21.11 14.68 -9.15
N GLN A 123 -22.27 14.45 -9.74
CA GLN A 123 -22.86 13.13 -9.95
C GLN A 123 -21.98 12.29 -10.90
N PRO A 124 -21.92 10.96 -10.71
CA PRO A 124 -21.35 10.06 -11.69
C PRO A 124 -22.32 9.90 -12.86
N GLN A 125 -22.02 10.50 -14.02
CA GLN A 125 -22.66 10.12 -15.28
C GLN A 125 -21.81 9.11 -16.07
N PRO A 126 -22.44 8.05 -16.62
CA PRO A 126 -21.80 7.02 -17.44
C PRO A 126 -21.78 7.42 -18.92
N GLN A 127 -20.60 7.58 -19.55
CA GLN A 127 -20.44 7.77 -21.00
C GLN A 127 -19.12 7.13 -21.45
N GLN A 128 -19.15 5.90 -22.00
CA GLN A 128 -19.13 5.55 -23.43
C GLN A 128 -17.76 5.68 -24.16
N PRO A 129 -17.46 4.79 -25.14
CA PRO A 129 -16.11 4.45 -25.56
C PRO A 129 -15.55 5.49 -26.54
N SER A 130 -14.59 6.29 -26.09
CA SER A 130 -13.86 7.22 -26.94
C SER A 130 -12.73 6.51 -27.68
N GLN A 131 -12.98 6.30 -28.98
CA GLN A 131 -12.07 6.46 -30.11
C GLN A 131 -10.57 6.41 -29.78
N THR A 132 -9.90 5.36 -30.26
CA THR A 132 -8.44 5.19 -30.28
C THR A 132 -7.75 6.34 -31.02
N ARG A 133 -7.43 7.42 -30.31
CA ARG A 133 -6.40 8.38 -30.72
C ARG A 133 -5.05 7.73 -30.39
N PRO A 134 -4.07 7.71 -31.31
CA PRO A 134 -2.74 7.19 -30.98
C PRO A 134 -2.16 8.04 -29.84
N LEU A 135 -1.81 7.37 -28.73
CA LEU A 135 -1.18 7.99 -27.57
C LEU A 135 0.07 8.75 -28.05
N THR A 136 0.16 10.02 -27.69
CA THR A 136 1.30 10.84 -28.04
C THR A 136 2.55 10.33 -27.32
N ARG A 137 3.73 10.53 -27.93
CA ARG A 137 5.01 10.12 -27.33
C ARG A 137 5.20 10.65 -25.91
N GLU A 138 4.64 11.82 -25.63
CA GLU A 138 4.66 12.46 -24.32
C GLU A 138 3.80 11.72 -23.30
N GLU A 139 2.60 11.25 -23.68
CA GLU A 139 1.72 10.46 -22.81
C GLU A 139 2.35 9.11 -22.44
N ILE A 140 3.02 8.46 -23.40
CA ILE A 140 3.72 7.19 -23.15
C ILE A 140 4.90 7.39 -22.18
N GLN A 141 5.66 8.47 -22.35
CA GLN A 141 6.77 8.80 -21.45
C GLN A 141 6.25 9.18 -20.04
N ALA A 142 5.14 9.91 -19.97
CA ALA A 142 4.51 10.26 -18.70
C ALA A 142 3.97 9.03 -17.97
N ALA A 143 3.34 8.09 -18.67
CA ALA A 143 2.86 6.83 -18.10
C ALA A 143 4.02 6.00 -17.55
N LYS A 144 5.12 5.88 -18.31
CA LYS A 144 6.33 5.20 -17.85
C LYS A 144 6.96 5.87 -16.63
N ALA A 145 7.08 7.19 -16.62
CA ALA A 145 7.61 7.94 -15.47
C ALA A 145 6.71 7.81 -14.24
N ALA A 146 5.39 7.76 -14.43
CA ALA A 146 4.44 7.53 -13.34
C ALA A 146 4.59 6.12 -12.74
N LYS A 147 4.81 5.10 -13.59
CA LYS A 147 5.10 3.73 -13.16
C LYS A 147 6.41 3.66 -12.36
N GLU A 148 7.48 4.29 -12.86
CA GLU A 148 8.77 4.36 -12.15
C GLU A 148 8.60 5.02 -10.78
N LYS A 149 7.89 6.15 -10.70
CA LYS A 149 7.58 6.82 -9.44
C LYS A 149 6.78 5.95 -8.46
N ARG A 150 5.86 5.11 -8.96
CA ARG A 150 5.11 4.16 -8.10
C ARG A 150 6.05 3.10 -7.52
N MET A 151 6.95 2.56 -8.33
CA MET A 151 7.95 1.60 -7.85
C MET A 151 8.87 2.22 -6.80
N ASP A 152 9.34 3.44 -7.02
CA ASP A 152 10.18 4.16 -6.03
C ASP A 152 9.43 4.37 -4.71
N SER A 153 8.15 4.80 -4.78
CA SER A 153 7.34 4.94 -3.57
C SER A 153 7.10 3.61 -2.85
N GLN A 154 7.00 2.50 -3.57
CA GLN A 154 6.88 1.15 -2.97
C GLN A 154 8.17 0.75 -2.25
N LEU A 155 9.34 1.10 -2.78
CA LEU A 155 10.62 0.87 -2.13
C LEU A 155 10.74 1.69 -0.83
N ASP A 156 10.38 2.98 -0.86
CA ASP A 156 10.34 3.82 0.34
C ASP A 156 9.38 3.25 1.41
N LYS A 157 8.22 2.74 0.98
CA LYS A 157 7.27 2.07 1.87
C LYS A 157 7.89 0.82 2.48
N LEU A 158 8.55 -0.03 1.69
CA LEU A 158 9.24 -1.24 2.18
C LEU A 158 10.28 -0.90 3.24
N ASP A 159 11.12 0.11 3.01
CA ASP A 159 12.12 0.56 3.98
C ASP A 159 11.46 1.04 5.28
N SER A 160 10.34 1.77 5.18
CA SER A 160 9.57 2.15 6.37
C SER A 160 9.02 0.94 7.12
N LEU A 161 8.51 -0.07 6.41
CA LEU A 161 7.99 -1.31 7.01
C LEU A 161 9.09 -2.09 7.72
N ILE A 162 10.28 -2.21 7.12
CA ILE A 162 11.43 -2.89 7.72
C ILE A 162 11.78 -2.21 9.06
N ASN A 163 11.93 -0.89 9.06
CA ASN A 163 12.24 -0.13 10.27
C ASN A 163 11.17 -0.29 11.35
N LYS A 164 9.88 -0.25 10.98
CA LYS A 164 8.77 -0.46 11.93
C LYS A 164 8.75 -1.89 12.48
N ALA A 165 9.14 -2.88 11.69
CA ALA A 165 9.16 -4.29 12.06
C ALA A 165 10.30 -4.56 13.05
N ASP A 166 11.48 -4.00 12.79
CA ASP A 166 12.62 -4.08 13.69
C ASP A 166 12.32 -3.43 15.04
N ASN A 167 11.71 -2.24 15.04
CA ASN A 167 11.28 -1.56 16.26
C ASN A 167 10.28 -2.42 17.06
N ALA A 168 9.29 -2.99 16.38
CA ALA A 168 8.31 -3.86 17.02
C ALA A 168 8.98 -5.12 17.61
N HIS A 169 9.88 -5.74 16.87
CA HIS A 169 10.61 -6.93 17.29
C HIS A 169 11.46 -6.68 18.54
N ILE A 170 12.21 -5.57 18.56
CA ILE A 170 13.01 -5.15 19.72
C ILE A 170 12.09 -4.91 20.94
N ALA A 171 11.02 -4.12 20.77
CA ALA A 171 10.09 -3.79 21.85
C ALA A 171 9.40 -5.04 22.42
N MET A 172 8.97 -5.98 21.57
CA MET A 172 8.41 -7.27 21.99
C MET A 172 9.41 -8.05 22.85
N GLY A 173 10.67 -8.13 22.41
CA GLY A 173 11.73 -8.81 23.14
C GLY A 173 11.98 -8.20 24.52
N GLU A 174 12.02 -6.88 24.62
CA GLU A 174 12.22 -6.16 25.88
C GLU A 174 11.05 -6.28 26.84
N GLN A 175 9.83 -6.09 26.34
CA GLN A 175 8.60 -6.22 27.14
C GLN A 175 8.47 -7.64 27.68
N THR A 176 8.76 -8.66 26.86
CA THR A 176 8.77 -10.06 27.30
C THR A 176 9.78 -10.29 28.43
N LYS A 177 11.00 -9.74 28.30
CA LYS A 177 12.03 -9.83 29.36
C LYS A 177 11.57 -9.16 30.66
N GLN A 178 10.99 -7.97 30.56
CA GLN A 178 10.47 -7.22 31.71
C GLN A 178 9.34 -8.00 32.40
N MET A 179 8.36 -8.51 31.65
CA MET A 179 7.28 -9.34 32.18
C MET A 179 7.81 -10.57 32.92
N ARG A 180 8.79 -11.28 32.33
CA ARG A 180 9.43 -12.44 32.98
C ARG A 180 10.17 -12.08 34.27
N ARG A 181 10.71 -10.86 34.39
CA ARG A 181 11.38 -10.39 35.61
C ARG A 181 10.40 -10.04 36.72
N MET A 182 9.23 -9.53 36.38
CA MET A 182 8.19 -9.19 37.36
C MET A 182 7.36 -10.39 37.82
N ALA A 183 7.33 -11.45 37.02
CA ALA A 183 6.66 -12.70 37.35
C ALA A 183 7.50 -13.64 38.24
N LYS A 184 8.76 -13.27 38.53
CA LYS A 184 9.63 -13.93 39.50
C LYS A 184 9.57 -13.16 40.80
#